data_AF-A0A839EJL9-F1
#
_entry.id   AF-A0A839EJL9-F1
#
_cell.length_a   1.000
_cell.length_b   1.000
_cell.length_c   1.000
_cell.angle_alpha   90.00
_cell.angle_beta   90.00
_cell.angle_gamma   90.00
#
_symmetry.space_group_name_H-M   'P 1'
#
loop_
_entity.id
_entity.type
_entity.pdbx_description
1 polymer ?
#
loop_
_entity_poly.entity_id
_entity_poly.type
_entity_poly.pdbx_seq_one_letter_code
_entity_poly.pdbx_strand_id
1 'polypeptide(L)' 'MPQPYADLTIAEVLSDPLINSVMTADHVTRKELELLMVSAARKNTKAAGSKDWARSLPAFSVDRSSGGGVAW' A
#
# COMPACT_ATOMS: atom_id res chain seq x y z
N MET A 1 15.98 21.59 -2.60
CA MET A 1 14.55 21.95 -2.48
C MET A 1 13.77 20.65 -2.36
N PRO A 2 12.96 20.44 -1.30
CA PRO A 2 12.09 19.27 -1.26
C PRO A 2 11.02 19.50 -2.31
N GLN A 3 10.95 18.69 -3.36
CA GLN A 3 9.75 18.66 -4.18
C GLN A 3 8.70 17.92 -3.33
N PRO A 4 7.67 18.60 -2.83
CA PRO A 4 6.55 17.88 -2.22
C PRO A 4 6.00 17.02 -3.35
N TYR A 5 5.96 15.71 -3.14
CA TYR A 5 5.35 14.78 -4.08
C TYR A 5 4.05 15.40 -4.58
N ALA A 6 4.01 15.78 -5.86
CA ALA A 6 2.81 16.36 -6.44
C ALA A 6 1.72 15.30 -6.29
N ASP A 7 0.58 15.67 -5.71
CA ASP A 7 -0.54 14.76 -5.57
C ASP A 7 -0.94 14.28 -6.97
N LEU A 8 -0.64 13.02 -7.25
CA LEU A 8 -0.99 12.38 -8.51
C LEU A 8 -2.51 12.30 -8.62
N THR A 9 -3.02 12.73 -9.75
CA THR A 9 -4.43 12.55 -10.09
C THR A 9 -4.72 11.06 -10.30
N ILE A 10 -5.97 10.65 -10.08
CA ILE A 10 -6.40 9.26 -10.33
C ILE A 10 -6.07 8.84 -11.77
N ALA A 11 -6.18 9.77 -12.73
CA ALA A 11 -5.86 9.49 -14.12
C ALA A 11 -4.37 9.16 -14.34
N GLU A 12 -3.46 9.86 -13.66
CA GLU A 12 -2.01 9.60 -13.73
C GLU A 12 -1.65 8.26 -13.10
N VAL A 13 -2.23 7.94 -11.93
CA VAL A 13 -2.06 6.64 -11.27
C VAL A 13 -2.57 5.49 -12.16
N LEU A 14 -3.73 5.64 -12.80
CA LEU A 14 -4.26 4.63 -13.72
C LEU A 14 -3.48 4.51 -15.04
N SER A 15 -2.55 5.43 -15.31
CA SER A 15 -1.70 5.41 -16.49
C SER A 15 -0.31 4.85 -16.19
N ASP A 16 -0.03 4.52 -14.93
CA ASP A 16 1.23 3.93 -14.51
C ASP A 16 1.37 2.47 -15.01
N PRO A 17 2.50 2.12 -15.67
CA PRO A 17 2.70 0.79 -16.24
C PRO A 17 2.81 -0.32 -15.19
N LEU A 18 3.32 -0.02 -13.99
CA LEU A 18 3.39 -0.97 -12.88
C LEU A 18 1.99 -1.25 -12.34
N ILE A 19 1.17 -0.20 -12.18
CA ILE A 19 -0.22 -0.35 -11.73
C ILE A 19 -1.03 -1.16 -12.75
N ASN A 20 -0.85 -0.90 -14.04
CA ASN A 20 -1.49 -1.69 -15.09
C ASN A 20 -1.05 -3.17 -15.06
N SER A 21 0.22 -3.43 -14.74
CA SER A 21 0.74 -4.80 -14.61
C SER A 21 0.09 -5.54 -13.43
N VAL A 22 -0.05 -4.88 -12.27
CA VAL A 22 -0.72 -5.43 -11.08
C VAL A 22 -2.20 -5.67 -11.36
N MET A 23 -2.90 -4.69 -11.95
CA MET A 23 -4.29 -4.86 -12.35
C MET A 23 -4.51 -6.07 -13.26
N THR A 24 -3.59 -6.28 -14.22
CA THR A 24 -3.66 -7.42 -15.14
C THR A 24 -3.48 -8.75 -14.41
N ALA A 25 -2.53 -8.82 -13.47
CA ALA A 25 -2.27 -10.00 -12.65
C ALA A 25 -3.46 -10.36 -11.74
N ASP A 26 -4.12 -9.34 -11.18
CA ASP A 26 -5.25 -9.49 -10.26
C ASP A 26 -6.62 -9.52 -10.96
N HIS A 27 -6.65 -9.51 -12.31
CA HIS A 27 -7.87 -9.44 -13.12
C HIS A 27 -8.81 -8.26 -12.77
N VAL A 28 -8.23 -7.13 -12.36
CA VAL A 28 -8.97 -5.92 -11.99
C VAL A 28 -9.14 -5.02 -13.20
N THR A 29 -10.38 -4.61 -13.47
CA THR A 29 -10.66 -3.65 -14.53
C THR A 29 -10.31 -2.23 -14.11
N ARG A 30 -10.00 -1.37 -15.08
CA ARG A 30 -9.73 0.06 -14.84
C ARG A 30 -10.85 0.76 -14.06
N LYS A 31 -12.10 0.41 -14.36
CA LYS A 31 -13.28 0.98 -13.68
C LYS A 31 -13.37 0.57 -12.21
N GLU A 32 -13.01 -0.66 -11.88
CA GLU A 32 -13.00 -1.15 -10.49
C GLU A 32 -11.93 -0.45 -9.67
N LEU A 33 -10.72 -0.30 -10.22
CA LEU A 33 -9.66 0.44 -9.55
C LEU A 33 -10.01 1.92 -9.39
N GLU A 34 -10.57 2.55 -10.43
CA GLU A 34 -11.03 3.94 -10.36
C GLU A 34 -12.09 4.13 -9.25
N LEU A 35 -13.09 3.24 -9.18
CA LEU A 35 -14.13 3.27 -8.16
C LEU A 35 -13.54 3.11 -6.75
N LEU A 36 -12.57 2.20 -6.59
CA LEU A 36 -11.86 1.97 -5.33
C LEU A 36 -11.09 3.23 -4.90
N MET A 37 -10.34 3.85 -5.82
CA MET A 37 -9.57 5.07 -5.55
C MET A 37 -10.47 6.24 -5.18
N VAL A 38 -11.58 6.44 -5.90
CA VAL A 38 -12.58 7.48 -5.58
C VAL A 38 -13.19 7.23 -4.18
N SER A 39 -13.52 5.97 -3.87
CA SER A 39 -14.05 5.60 -2.56
C SER A 39 -13.04 5.82 -1.44
N ALA A 40 -11.77 5.45 -1.64
CA ALA A 40 -10.68 5.66 -0.70
C ALA A 40 -10.40 7.15 -0.47
N ALA A 41 -10.36 7.97 -1.53
CA ALA A 41 -10.21 9.41 -1.41
C ALA A 41 -11.34 10.04 -0.59
N ARG A 42 -12.60 9.65 -0.85
CA ARG A 42 -13.77 10.10 -0.06
C ARG A 42 -13.73 9.63 1.40
N LYS A 43 -13.13 8.48 1.69
CA LYS A 43 -12.94 7.99 3.06
C LYS A 43 -11.80 8.74 3.76
N ASN A 44 -10.69 9.02 3.08
CA ASN A 44 -9.57 9.78 3.63
C ASN A 44 -9.97 11.23 3.98
N THR A 45 -10.80 11.90 3.17
CA THR A 45 -11.31 13.23 3.52
C THR A 45 -12.24 13.21 4.73
N LYS A 46 -12.95 12.09 4.98
CA LYS A 46 -13.77 11.89 6.18
C LYS A 46 -12.96 11.42 7.41
N ALA A 47 -11.86 10.70 7.17
CA ALA A 47 -11.01 10.10 8.19
C ALA A 47 -9.85 11.00 8.64
N ALA A 48 -9.73 12.23 8.13
CA ALA A 48 -8.72 13.21 8.54
C ALA A 48 -8.74 13.55 10.06
N GLY A 49 -9.67 12.99 10.84
CA GLY A 49 -9.66 13.01 12.30
C GLY A 49 -8.95 11.83 13.00
N SER A 50 -8.63 10.71 12.31
CA SER A 50 -8.13 9.49 12.98
C SER A 50 -6.71 9.11 12.54
N LYS A 51 -5.74 9.27 13.45
CA LYS A 51 -4.32 8.90 13.31
C LYS A 51 -4.07 7.39 13.49
N ASP A 52 -4.96 6.54 12.98
CA ASP A 52 -4.87 5.09 13.24
C ASP A 52 -3.88 4.35 12.33
N TRP A 53 -3.50 4.94 11.20
CA TRP A 53 -2.52 4.34 10.29
C TRP A 53 -1.09 4.27 10.88
N ALA A 54 -0.85 5.00 11.98
CA ALA A 54 0.43 4.99 12.71
C ALA A 54 0.57 3.80 13.67
N ARG A 55 -0.44 2.93 13.82
CA ARG A 55 -0.29 1.70 14.60
C ARG A 55 0.47 0.64 13.80
N SER A 56 1.78 0.70 13.99
CA SER A 56 2.81 -0.33 13.82
C SER A 56 2.29 -1.70 13.41
N LEU A 57 2.66 -2.13 12.20
CA LEU A 57 2.62 -3.54 11.81
C LEU A 57 3.43 -4.34 12.85
N PRO A 58 2.93 -5.49 13.34
CA PRO A 58 3.71 -6.32 14.24
C PRO A 58 4.97 -6.74 13.51
N ALA A 59 6.14 -6.43 14.08
CA ALA A 59 7.40 -6.96 13.61
C ALA A 59 7.25 -8.48 13.52
N PHE A 60 7.47 -9.04 12.34
CA PHE A 60 7.57 -10.47 12.16
C PHE A 60 8.80 -10.92 12.97
N SER A 61 8.57 -11.35 14.21
CA SER A 61 9.61 -12.03 14.97
C SER A 61 9.89 -13.35 14.24
N VAL A 62 10.97 -13.37 13.46
CA VAL A 62 11.56 -14.62 12.96
C VAL A 62 12.05 -15.37 14.18
N ASP A 63 11.24 -16.33 14.65
CA ASP A 63 11.69 -17.35 15.58
C ASP A 63 12.63 -18.28 14.80
N ARG A 64 13.93 -18.01 14.90
CA ARG A 64 14.96 -18.95 14.48
C ARG A 64 15.14 -19.97 15.60
N SER A 65 14.23 -20.93 15.66
CA SER A 65 14.56 -22.25 16.19
C SER A 65 15.63 -22.86 15.28
N SER A 66 16.88 -22.84 15.75
CA SER A 66 17.96 -23.66 15.20
C SER A 66 18.57 -24.42 16.35
N GLY A 67 18.24 -25.71 16.42
CA GLY A 67 18.99 -26.65 17.24
C GLY A 67 20.44 -26.79 16.76
N GLY A 68 21.26 -27.34 17.66
CA GLY A 68 22.50 -28.05 17.33
C GLY A 68 23.78 -27.20 17.39
N GLY A 69 24.54 -27.37 18.49
CA GLY A 69 25.91 -26.87 18.57
C GLY A 69 26.56 -27.07 19.94
N VAL A 70 27.00 -28.30 20.23
CA VAL A 70 27.90 -28.62 21.35
C VAL A 70 29.31 -28.15 20.99
N ALA A 71 29.96 -27.36 21.84
CA ALA A 71 31.42 -27.19 21.82
C ALA A 71 31.94 -26.51 23.12
N TRP A 72 32.64 -27.32 23.92
CA TRP A 72 33.55 -27.05 25.05
C TRP A 72 32.95 -26.63 26.39
#